data_AF-L8N218-F1
#
_entry.id   AF-L8N218-F1
#
_cell.length_a   1.000
_cell.length_b   1.000
_cell.length_c   1.000
_cell.angle_alpha   90.00
_cell.angle_beta   90.00
_cell.angle_gamma   90.00
#
_symmetry.space_group_name_H-M   'P 1'
#
loop_
_entity.id
_entity.type
_entity.pdbx_description
1 polymer ?
#
loop_
_entity_poly.entity_id
_entity_poly.type
_entity_poly.pdbx_seq_one_letter_code
_entity_poly.pdbx_strand_id
1 'polypeptide(L)'
;MWNNQLLVRTLSIAILTLPLVSTTFNAGAIAETTFGQVGQDGSRGKDGRNGRDGQDTKIILDGKPAAYNLTGIMGDDAQDGKTGRSASMCEQPYRPEYSLVGASGGRGGDGGNGGRGGNGGNATVFYTDATALQQLEIRNSGGKGGRNGRSAVGGKGCECQETEWRIKYCDWEITRRPFNDDKAEWQSYSRDTKLCYRSGDDYDRPSSRVSEYRRDDWLYRRTYKGVSRSDYYSCRRGIDGENGNDGRDGEMGSYGKVTLVPRLDIPAEVISDRTPLADAIGKKVGLIKNIWVERNGLAKLLRASSDVSDRYTYLKDTARLFYRFDWVAPETPKTLGIDRVEIGAIANVRNEAAEIQYQLPGTLEYQVLPANSADNLQVVKITGGFAPDRVKSFQVQSISAYFSR
;
A
#
# COMPACT_ATOMS: atom_id res chain seq x y z
N MET A 1 -60.89 2.56 2.10
CA MET A 1 -61.06 2.00 3.45
C MET A 1 -60.02 0.90 3.64
N TRP A 2 -59.37 0.90 4.80
CA TRP A 2 -58.36 -0.04 5.29
C TRP A 2 -58.69 -1.52 4.95
N ASN A 3 -57.74 -2.45 4.81
CA ASN A 3 -56.71 -2.74 5.79
C ASN A 3 -55.59 -3.65 5.24
N ASN A 4 -54.37 -3.42 5.73
CA ASN A 4 -53.17 -4.24 5.56
C ASN A 4 -53.15 -5.39 6.56
N GLN A 5 -52.84 -6.62 6.12
CA GLN A 5 -52.15 -7.61 6.95
C GLN A 5 -51.20 -8.44 6.09
N LEU A 6 -49.90 -8.30 6.35
CA LEU A 6 -48.87 -9.20 5.85
C LEU A 6 -48.20 -9.86 7.05
N LEU A 7 -48.24 -11.19 7.01
CA LEU A 7 -47.56 -12.13 7.89
C LEU A 7 -46.05 -11.86 7.94
N VAL A 8 -45.47 -11.88 9.14
CA VAL A 8 -44.04 -12.15 9.31
C VAL A 8 -43.87 -13.31 10.28
N ARG A 9 -43.23 -14.35 9.76
CA ARG A 9 -42.85 -15.58 10.44
C ARG A 9 -41.78 -15.32 11.51
N THR A 10 -41.93 -16.06 12.59
CA THR A 10 -40.96 -16.28 13.67
C THR A 10 -39.66 -16.91 13.18
N LEU A 11 -38.52 -16.40 13.68
CA LEU A 11 -37.30 -17.21 13.85
C LEU A 11 -36.74 -16.94 15.24
N SER A 12 -36.63 -18.02 16.02
CA SER A 12 -36.11 -18.05 17.38
C SER A 12 -34.60 -17.80 17.38
N ILE A 13 -34.14 -16.80 18.15
CA ILE A 13 -32.75 -16.64 18.54
C ILE A 13 -32.67 -16.91 20.04
N ALA A 14 -31.94 -17.97 20.39
CA ALA A 14 -31.63 -18.35 21.75
C ALA A 14 -30.81 -17.25 22.43
N ILE A 15 -31.34 -16.69 23.52
CA ILE A 15 -30.64 -15.73 24.36
C ILE A 15 -29.78 -16.52 25.36
N LEU A 16 -28.47 -16.59 25.08
CA LEU A 16 -27.49 -16.94 26.10
C LEU A 16 -27.43 -15.80 27.13
N THR A 17 -27.93 -16.05 28.33
CA THR A 17 -27.76 -15.15 29.48
C THR A 17 -26.33 -15.29 30.01
N LEU A 18 -25.43 -14.44 29.51
CA LEU A 18 -24.17 -14.13 30.19
C LEU A 18 -24.45 -13.11 31.30
N PRO A 19 -24.11 -13.37 32.57
CA PRO A 19 -24.23 -12.37 33.61
C PRO A 19 -23.19 -11.28 33.32
N LEU A 20 -23.66 -10.13 32.87
CA LEU A 20 -22.91 -8.87 32.92
C LEU A 20 -22.65 -8.56 34.40
N VAL A 21 -21.49 -9.00 34.89
CA VAL A 21 -20.88 -8.41 36.08
C VAL A 21 -20.44 -7.01 35.66
N SER A 22 -21.36 -6.06 35.75
CA SER A 22 -21.08 -4.64 35.65
C SER A 22 -20.29 -4.23 36.89
N THR A 23 -18.97 -4.42 36.84
CA THR A 23 -18.06 -3.69 37.72
C THR A 23 -18.08 -2.23 37.30
N THR A 24 -18.95 -1.47 37.95
CA THR A 24 -18.83 0.00 37.97
C THR A 24 -17.55 0.33 38.73
N PHE A 25 -16.42 0.35 38.03
CA PHE A 25 -15.26 1.09 38.50
C PHE A 25 -15.65 2.57 38.44
N ASN A 26 -16.07 3.11 39.58
CA ASN A 26 -15.98 4.54 39.83
C ASN A 26 -14.48 4.89 39.86
N ALA A 27 -13.88 5.03 38.69
CA ALA A 27 -12.66 5.80 38.53
C ALA A 27 -13.10 7.27 38.61
N GLY A 28 -13.25 7.77 39.84
CA GLY A 28 -13.12 9.20 40.03
C GLY A 28 -11.76 9.56 39.46
N ALA A 29 -11.74 10.28 38.34
CA ALA A 29 -10.49 10.79 37.78
C ALA A 29 -9.90 11.70 38.86
N ILE A 30 -8.96 11.18 39.65
CA ILE A 30 -8.10 12.01 40.47
C ILE A 30 -7.42 12.92 39.45
N ALA A 31 -7.66 14.22 39.55
CA ALA A 31 -7.04 15.19 38.67
C ALA A 31 -5.52 15.14 38.89
N GLU A 32 -4.84 14.28 38.14
CA GLU A 32 -3.38 14.19 38.13
C GLU A 32 -2.85 15.44 37.44
N THR A 33 -2.00 16.19 38.14
CA THR A 33 -1.38 17.38 37.58
C THR A 33 -0.03 17.01 36.99
N THR A 34 0.21 17.40 35.75
CA THR A 34 1.49 17.13 35.09
C THR A 34 2.57 18.09 35.61
N PHE A 35 3.74 17.56 35.98
CA PHE A 35 4.94 18.38 36.25
C PHE A 35 5.99 18.18 35.16
N GLY A 36 6.78 19.23 34.93
CA GLY A 36 7.70 19.31 33.82
C GLY A 36 7.07 19.69 32.49
N GLN A 37 7.90 19.76 31.46
CA GLN A 37 7.53 20.11 30.11
C GLN A 37 7.72 18.90 29.20
N VAL A 38 6.71 18.62 28.39
CA VAL A 38 6.70 17.49 27.46
C VAL A 38 7.87 17.62 26.48
N GLY A 39 8.52 16.49 26.21
CA GLY A 39 9.61 16.41 25.24
C GLY A 39 9.10 16.64 23.82
N GLN A 40 9.96 17.20 22.97
CA GLN A 40 9.63 17.45 21.57
C GLN A 40 9.82 16.18 20.73
N ASP A 41 8.82 15.84 19.93
CA ASP A 41 8.93 14.75 18.95
C ASP A 41 10.04 15.03 17.91
N GLY A 42 10.77 13.98 17.59
CA GLY A 42 11.76 13.95 16.54
C GLY A 42 11.12 14.00 15.16
N SER A 43 11.73 14.74 14.23
CA SER A 43 11.23 14.80 12.85
C SER A 43 11.55 13.53 12.09
N ARG A 44 10.62 13.10 11.24
CA ARG A 44 10.86 12.03 10.27
C ARG A 44 11.94 12.41 9.24
N GLY A 45 12.75 11.43 8.86
CA GLY A 45 13.72 11.51 7.79
C GLY A 45 13.06 11.63 6.41
N LYS A 46 13.70 12.37 5.51
CA LYS A 46 13.20 12.55 4.14
C LYS A 46 13.41 11.29 3.31
N ASP A 47 12.39 10.91 2.56
CA ASP A 47 12.48 9.83 1.59
C ASP A 47 13.45 10.19 0.44
N GLY A 48 14.15 9.19 -0.05
CA GLY A 48 14.99 9.26 -1.24
C GLY A 48 14.15 9.42 -2.51
N ARG A 49 14.67 10.14 -3.50
CA ARG A 49 14.02 10.29 -4.79
C ARG A 49 14.28 9.06 -5.67
N ASN A 50 13.26 8.67 -6.42
CA ASN A 50 13.41 7.60 -7.39
C ASN A 50 14.38 7.99 -8.51
N GLY A 51 15.18 7.02 -8.92
CA GLY A 51 15.97 7.07 -10.13
C GLY A 51 15.09 7.17 -11.37
N ARG A 52 15.62 7.79 -12.40
CA ARG A 52 14.96 7.96 -13.69
C ARG A 52 15.23 6.76 -14.59
N ASP A 53 14.22 6.33 -15.34
CA ASP A 53 14.36 5.25 -16.31
C ASP A 53 15.32 5.65 -17.44
N GLY A 54 15.99 4.64 -18.00
CA GLY A 54 16.81 4.78 -19.19
C GLY A 54 15.96 5.08 -20.43
N GLN A 55 16.58 5.69 -21.43
CA GLN A 55 15.87 6.11 -22.63
C GLN A 55 15.64 4.95 -23.61
N ASP A 56 14.41 4.77 -24.06
CA ASP A 56 14.09 3.85 -25.14
C ASP A 56 14.68 4.33 -26.46
N THR A 57 15.38 3.43 -27.17
CA THR A 57 16.16 3.80 -28.36
C THR A 57 15.91 2.85 -29.53
N LYS A 58 15.72 3.43 -30.73
CA LYS A 58 15.77 2.73 -32.01
C LYS A 58 17.19 2.81 -32.56
N ILE A 59 17.81 1.67 -32.81
CA ILE A 59 19.19 1.54 -33.28
C ILE A 59 19.15 0.94 -34.69
N ILE A 60 19.82 1.57 -35.65
CA ILE A 60 20.00 1.03 -36.99
C ILE A 60 21.49 0.77 -37.19
N LEU A 61 21.87 -0.47 -37.45
CA LEU A 61 23.27 -0.84 -37.65
C LEU A 61 23.71 -0.58 -39.09
N ASP A 62 24.80 0.18 -39.23
CA ASP A 62 25.49 0.44 -40.50
C ASP A 62 26.80 -0.36 -40.64
N GLY A 63 27.07 -1.28 -39.71
CA GLY A 63 28.29 -2.09 -39.67
C GLY A 63 29.49 -1.41 -39.00
N LYS A 64 29.30 -0.26 -38.35
CA LYS A 64 30.33 0.38 -37.51
C LYS A 64 30.13 0.09 -36.02
N PRO A 65 31.21 0.14 -35.22
CA PRO A 65 31.09 0.04 -33.77
C PRO A 65 30.23 1.15 -33.17
N ALA A 66 29.28 0.78 -32.32
CA ALA A 66 28.38 1.72 -31.65
C ALA A 66 28.13 1.27 -30.20
N ALA A 67 28.00 2.24 -29.29
CA ALA A 67 27.74 1.98 -27.88
C ALA A 67 26.58 2.84 -27.37
N TYR A 68 25.62 2.22 -26.70
CA TYR A 68 24.43 2.87 -26.16
C TYR A 68 24.31 2.60 -24.66
N ASN A 69 24.33 3.67 -23.88
CA ASN A 69 24.06 3.62 -22.45
C ASN A 69 22.61 4.00 -22.19
N LEU A 70 21.78 3.00 -21.96
CA LEU A 70 20.37 3.08 -21.63
C LEU A 70 20.14 2.66 -20.16
N THR A 71 21.18 2.66 -19.32
CA THR A 71 21.09 2.25 -17.92
C THR A 71 20.16 3.18 -17.14
N GLY A 72 19.31 2.59 -16.29
CA GLY A 72 18.48 3.36 -15.37
C GLY A 72 19.32 4.05 -14.29
N ILE A 73 18.91 5.24 -13.87
CA ILE A 73 19.61 6.02 -12.84
C ILE A 73 19.33 5.40 -11.46
N MET A 74 20.31 5.44 -10.57
CA MET A 74 20.11 4.99 -9.18
C MET A 74 19.10 5.86 -8.42
N GLY A 75 18.39 5.27 -7.47
CA GLY A 75 17.60 6.01 -6.49
C GLY A 75 18.51 6.68 -5.46
N ASP A 76 18.06 7.82 -4.92
CA ASP A 76 18.75 8.51 -3.83
C ASP A 76 18.54 7.75 -2.51
N ASP A 77 19.54 7.78 -1.64
CA ASP A 77 19.42 7.33 -0.25
C ASP A 77 18.42 8.23 0.51
N ALA A 78 17.72 7.64 1.48
CA ALA A 78 16.89 8.37 2.41
C ALA A 78 17.71 9.03 3.53
N GLN A 79 17.08 9.93 4.28
CA GLN A 79 17.66 10.53 5.47
C GLN A 79 17.15 9.83 6.74
N ASP A 80 17.98 9.81 7.77
CA ASP A 80 17.61 9.31 9.09
C ASP A 80 16.58 10.22 9.78
N GLY A 81 15.78 9.61 10.64
CA GLY A 81 14.94 10.33 11.59
C GLY A 81 15.77 11.14 12.60
N LYS A 82 15.13 12.07 13.30
CA LYS A 82 15.75 12.83 14.38
C LYS A 82 15.28 12.33 15.74
N THR A 83 16.17 12.38 16.72
CA THR A 83 15.90 11.96 18.10
C THR A 83 14.77 12.79 18.71
N GLY A 84 13.87 12.11 19.43
CA GLY A 84 12.89 12.77 20.30
C GLY A 84 13.58 13.33 21.54
N ARG A 85 13.22 14.54 21.95
CA ARG A 85 13.82 15.17 23.13
C ARG A 85 13.18 14.62 24.39
N SER A 86 13.98 14.42 25.44
CA SER A 86 13.44 14.11 26.76
C SER A 86 12.54 15.24 27.27
N ALA A 87 11.62 14.90 28.16
CA ALA A 87 10.92 15.88 28.97
C ALA A 87 11.93 16.73 29.75
N SER A 88 11.56 17.97 30.05
CA SER A 88 12.42 18.92 30.76
C SER A 88 11.73 19.53 31.97
N MET A 89 12.46 20.25 32.82
CA MET A 89 11.93 20.83 34.05
C MET A 89 11.27 19.78 34.97
N CYS A 90 11.88 18.60 35.07
CA CYS A 90 11.36 17.44 35.80
C CYS A 90 11.52 17.54 37.34
N GLU A 91 11.49 18.76 37.89
CA GLU A 91 11.51 18.96 39.33
C GLU A 91 10.11 18.67 39.88
N GLN A 92 9.99 17.58 40.64
CA GLN A 92 8.74 17.20 41.28
C GLN A 92 8.43 18.19 42.41
N PRO A 93 7.24 18.82 42.43
CA PRO A 93 6.81 19.61 43.59
C PRO A 93 6.78 18.76 44.86
N TYR A 94 7.30 19.30 45.97
CA TYR A 94 7.35 18.57 47.23
C TYR A 94 5.95 18.41 47.83
N ARG A 95 5.44 17.17 47.79
CA ARG A 95 4.20 16.70 48.45
C ARG A 95 2.99 17.65 48.33
N PRO A 96 2.51 17.95 47.11
CA PRO A 96 1.30 18.75 46.94
C PRO A 96 0.03 18.01 47.37
N GLU A 97 -1.06 18.75 47.62
CA GLU A 97 -2.39 18.21 47.94
C GLU A 97 -3.13 17.62 46.71
N TYR A 98 -2.41 17.01 45.77
CA TYR A 98 -2.93 16.36 44.57
C TYR A 98 -1.92 15.37 43.97
N SER A 99 -2.40 14.34 43.27
CA SER A 99 -1.52 13.40 42.57
C SER A 99 -0.83 14.03 41.37
N LEU A 100 0.35 13.54 41.04
CA LEU A 100 1.22 14.05 39.99
C LEU A 100 1.43 13.03 38.88
N VAL A 101 1.67 13.54 37.68
CA VAL A 101 2.22 12.75 36.57
C VAL A 101 3.42 13.47 35.96
N GLY A 102 4.51 12.77 35.70
CA GLY A 102 5.66 13.35 35.01
C GLY A 102 5.32 13.67 33.56
N ALA A 103 5.86 14.76 33.02
CA ALA A 103 5.75 15.05 31.61
C ALA A 103 6.41 13.95 30.76
N SER A 104 5.77 13.56 29.66
CA SER A 104 6.27 12.52 28.76
C SER A 104 7.44 13.01 27.91
N GLY A 105 8.32 12.09 27.52
CA GLY A 105 9.35 12.37 26.52
C GLY A 105 8.76 12.41 25.10
N GLY A 106 9.46 13.08 24.19
CA GLY A 106 9.07 13.13 22.78
C GLY A 106 9.46 11.84 22.05
N ARG A 107 8.65 11.42 21.08
CA ARG A 107 8.92 10.24 20.25
C ARG A 107 10.09 10.46 19.31
N GLY A 108 10.83 9.40 19.00
CA GLY A 108 11.86 9.41 17.96
C GLY A 108 11.25 9.49 16.57
N GLY A 109 11.91 10.20 15.65
CA GLY A 109 11.49 10.27 14.26
C GLY A 109 11.78 8.98 13.50
N ASP A 110 10.87 8.63 12.59
CA ASP A 110 11.08 7.52 11.64
C ASP A 110 12.18 7.87 10.62
N GLY A 111 12.86 6.85 10.11
CA GLY A 111 13.73 6.97 8.94
C GLY A 111 12.95 7.16 7.63
N GLY A 112 13.55 7.83 6.66
CA GLY A 112 12.99 7.93 5.31
C GLY A 112 13.13 6.61 4.52
N ASN A 113 12.30 6.41 3.50
CA ASN A 113 12.43 5.29 2.57
C ASN A 113 13.43 5.61 1.45
N GLY A 114 14.29 4.66 1.08
CA GLY A 114 15.20 4.79 -0.06
C GLY A 114 14.45 4.88 -1.39
N GLY A 115 14.99 5.68 -2.32
CA GLY A 115 14.41 5.82 -3.65
C GLY A 115 14.59 4.56 -4.49
N ARG A 116 13.61 4.20 -5.32
CA ARG A 116 13.75 3.08 -6.25
C ARG A 116 14.75 3.40 -7.35
N GLY A 117 15.48 2.40 -7.83
CA GLY A 117 16.29 2.55 -9.05
C GLY A 117 15.41 2.60 -10.30
N GLY A 118 15.80 3.42 -11.28
CA GLY A 118 15.12 3.48 -12.58
C GLY A 118 15.35 2.21 -13.39
N ASN A 119 14.42 1.83 -14.25
CA ASN A 119 14.59 0.70 -15.17
C ASN A 119 15.56 1.06 -16.29
N GLY A 120 16.21 0.05 -16.88
CA GLY A 120 16.95 0.25 -18.12
C GLY A 120 16.02 0.47 -19.31
N GLY A 121 16.47 1.27 -20.27
CA GLY A 121 15.72 1.57 -21.49
C GLY A 121 15.65 0.39 -22.45
N ASN A 122 14.57 0.31 -23.20
CA ASN A 122 14.37 -0.68 -24.24
C ASN A 122 15.17 -0.32 -25.49
N ALA A 123 15.64 -1.33 -26.22
CA ALA A 123 16.33 -1.14 -27.50
C ALA A 123 15.63 -1.93 -28.60
N THR A 124 15.31 -1.28 -29.72
CA THR A 124 14.91 -1.97 -30.95
C THR A 124 16.03 -1.83 -31.98
N VAL A 125 16.69 -2.94 -32.31
CA VAL A 125 17.89 -2.98 -33.15
C VAL A 125 17.53 -3.52 -34.52
N PHE A 126 17.77 -2.71 -35.55
CA PHE A 126 17.57 -3.04 -36.96
C PHE A 126 18.94 -3.33 -37.59
N TYR A 127 19.07 -4.47 -38.26
CA TYR A 127 20.33 -4.91 -38.86
C TYR A 127 20.08 -5.80 -40.07
N THR A 128 20.96 -5.75 -41.07
CA THR A 128 20.92 -6.65 -42.25
C THR A 128 22.02 -7.71 -42.22
N ASP A 129 23.12 -7.44 -41.51
CA ASP A 129 24.23 -8.36 -41.30
C ASP A 129 24.29 -8.73 -39.81
N ALA A 130 24.17 -10.03 -39.51
CA ALA A 130 24.23 -10.52 -38.14
C ALA A 130 25.62 -10.32 -37.50
N THR A 131 26.69 -10.26 -38.29
CA THR A 131 28.05 -10.06 -37.76
C THR A 131 28.24 -8.64 -37.19
N ALA A 132 27.46 -7.67 -37.68
CA ALA A 132 27.48 -6.29 -37.17
C ALA A 132 27.02 -6.19 -35.70
N LEU A 133 26.23 -7.15 -35.21
CA LEU A 133 25.80 -7.18 -33.80
C LEU A 133 26.99 -7.28 -32.84
N GLN A 134 28.08 -7.95 -33.23
CA GLN A 134 29.29 -8.09 -32.39
C GLN A 134 30.02 -6.75 -32.18
N GLN A 135 29.71 -5.74 -33.00
CA GLN A 135 30.26 -4.39 -32.87
C GLN A 135 29.35 -3.46 -32.05
N LEU A 136 28.15 -3.90 -31.69
CA LEU A 136 27.17 -3.14 -30.92
C LEU A 136 27.31 -3.44 -29.42
N GLU A 137 27.51 -2.39 -28.63
CA GLU A 137 27.45 -2.42 -27.17
C GLU A 137 26.16 -1.79 -26.68
N ILE A 138 25.40 -2.51 -25.86
CA ILE A 138 24.22 -1.99 -25.17
C ILE A 138 24.44 -2.18 -23.67
N ARG A 139 24.18 -1.14 -22.89
CA ARG A 139 24.09 -1.20 -21.44
C ARG A 139 22.71 -0.74 -21.04
N ASN A 140 21.87 -1.66 -20.60
CA ASN A 140 20.48 -1.36 -20.23
C ASN A 140 20.07 -2.05 -18.92
N SER A 141 21.01 -2.21 -18.00
CA SER A 141 20.73 -2.55 -16.62
C SER A 141 19.85 -1.50 -15.95
N GLY A 142 19.06 -1.93 -14.97
CA GLY A 142 18.38 -1.02 -14.08
C GLY A 142 19.33 -0.36 -13.09
N GLY A 143 18.95 0.80 -12.59
CA GLY A 143 19.63 1.52 -11.53
C GLY A 143 19.49 0.79 -10.18
N LYS A 144 20.43 1.03 -9.28
CA LYS A 144 20.34 0.53 -7.90
C LYS A 144 19.27 1.29 -7.11
N GLY A 145 18.59 0.62 -6.19
CA GLY A 145 17.80 1.30 -5.17
C GLY A 145 18.69 2.03 -4.17
N GLY A 146 18.19 3.13 -3.61
CA GLY A 146 18.81 3.86 -2.51
C GLY A 146 18.57 3.16 -1.18
N ARG A 147 19.44 3.43 -0.21
CA ARG A 147 19.33 2.87 1.15
C ARG A 147 18.26 3.57 1.97
N ASN A 148 17.69 2.85 2.92
CA ASN A 148 16.80 3.41 3.91
C ASN A 148 17.50 4.39 4.86
N GLY A 149 16.69 5.29 5.43
CA GLY A 149 17.06 6.06 6.61
C GLY A 149 16.82 5.25 7.87
N ARG A 150 17.67 5.47 8.87
CA ARG A 150 17.54 4.86 10.20
C ARG A 150 16.52 5.61 11.05
N SER A 151 15.85 4.86 11.91
CA SER A 151 15.07 5.38 13.01
C SER A 151 15.91 6.18 14.00
N ALA A 152 15.24 7.00 14.80
CA ALA A 152 15.84 7.65 15.94
C ALA A 152 15.15 7.23 17.25
N VAL A 153 15.89 7.35 18.34
CA VAL A 153 15.39 7.01 19.68
C VAL A 153 14.45 8.08 20.22
N GLY A 154 13.49 7.67 21.06
CA GLY A 154 12.65 8.59 21.81
C GLY A 154 13.36 9.17 23.04
N GLY A 155 12.84 10.28 23.53
CA GLY A 155 13.30 10.96 24.74
C GLY A 155 12.69 10.35 26.00
N LYS A 156 13.34 10.51 27.15
CA LYS A 156 12.81 10.03 28.43
C LYS A 156 11.72 10.95 28.99
N GLY A 157 10.75 10.38 29.70
CA GLY A 157 9.80 11.12 30.51
C GLY A 157 10.40 11.58 31.85
N CYS A 158 9.72 12.49 32.54
CA CYS A 158 10.09 12.92 33.89
C CYS A 158 9.85 11.80 34.91
N GLU A 159 10.83 11.53 35.76
CA GLU A 159 10.74 10.52 36.81
C GLU A 159 10.21 11.13 38.12
N CYS A 160 9.52 10.31 38.92
CA CYS A 160 9.10 10.70 40.27
C CYS A 160 10.26 10.48 41.24
N GLN A 161 10.59 11.50 42.03
CA GLN A 161 11.50 11.38 43.16
C GLN A 161 10.80 10.65 44.33
N GLU A 162 9.54 10.98 44.58
CA GLU A 162 8.68 10.31 45.58
C GLU A 162 7.39 9.86 44.89
N THR A 163 7.13 8.55 44.88
CA THR A 163 6.02 7.93 44.13
C THR A 163 4.68 7.97 44.88
N GLU A 164 4.71 8.21 46.19
CA GLU A 164 3.52 8.32 47.03
C GLU A 164 3.81 9.15 48.28
N TRP A 165 2.83 9.92 48.73
CA TRP A 165 2.92 10.63 50.00
C TRP A 165 1.54 10.77 50.63
N ARG A 166 1.56 11.11 51.93
CA ARG A 166 0.36 11.30 52.73
C ARG A 166 0.38 12.68 53.35
N ILE A 167 -0.73 13.39 53.21
CA ILE A 167 -0.94 14.70 53.84
C ILE A 167 -1.97 14.55 54.95
N LYS A 168 -1.59 15.00 56.14
CA LYS A 168 -2.44 14.99 57.33
C LYS A 168 -3.06 16.37 57.52
N TYR A 169 -4.36 16.39 57.79
CA TYR A 169 -5.09 17.59 58.19
C TYR A 169 -5.40 17.52 59.67
N CYS A 170 -5.22 18.64 60.33
CA CYS A 170 -5.24 18.80 61.77
C CYS A 170 -6.37 19.74 62.16
N ASP A 171 -7.23 19.29 63.07
CA ASP A 171 -8.31 20.10 63.59
C ASP A 171 -7.85 20.91 64.81
N TRP A 172 -8.23 22.17 64.83
CA TRP A 172 -8.01 23.08 65.93
C TRP A 172 -9.35 23.62 66.41
N GLU A 173 -9.60 23.49 67.71
CA GLU A 173 -10.76 24.12 68.34
C GLU A 173 -10.30 25.39 69.04
N ILE A 174 -10.93 26.50 68.71
CA ILE A 174 -10.74 27.78 69.38
C ILE A 174 -11.91 27.97 70.33
N THR A 175 -11.60 28.06 71.62
CA THR A 175 -12.55 28.49 72.65
C THR A 175 -12.15 29.86 73.18
N ARG A 176 -13.08 30.62 73.74
CA ARG A 176 -12.81 31.93 74.34
C ARG A 176 -13.55 32.10 75.66
N ARG A 177 -13.00 32.95 76.53
CA ARG A 177 -13.67 33.45 77.74
C ARG A 177 -13.31 34.91 78.00
N PRO A 178 -14.12 35.69 78.75
CA PRO A 178 -13.72 37.03 79.17
C PRO A 178 -12.39 37.01 79.92
N PHE A 179 -11.49 37.95 79.62
CA PHE A 179 -10.17 38.01 80.25
C PHE A 179 -10.26 38.43 81.73
N ASN A 180 -11.22 39.30 82.06
CA ASN A 180 -11.41 39.85 83.40
C ASN A 180 -12.25 38.95 84.32
N ASP A 181 -12.69 37.77 83.84
CA ASP A 181 -13.43 36.79 84.62
C ASP A 181 -12.78 35.40 84.45
N ASP A 182 -11.97 35.02 85.43
CA ASP A 182 -11.25 33.76 85.44
C ASP A 182 -12.14 32.54 85.75
N LYS A 183 -13.39 32.77 86.15
CA LYS A 183 -14.39 31.72 86.46
C LYS A 183 -15.38 31.48 85.32
N ALA A 184 -15.43 32.36 84.32
CA ALA A 184 -16.26 32.17 83.15
C ALA A 184 -15.89 30.88 82.38
N GLU A 185 -16.91 30.13 81.96
CA GLU A 185 -16.73 28.93 81.14
C GLU A 185 -16.17 29.28 79.75
N TRP A 186 -15.35 28.37 79.23
CA TRP A 186 -14.83 28.48 77.87
C TRP A 186 -15.95 28.21 76.86
N GLN A 187 -16.23 29.19 76.00
CA GLN A 187 -17.23 29.07 74.95
C GLN A 187 -16.57 28.69 73.63
N SER A 188 -17.17 27.75 72.89
CA SER A 188 -16.73 27.42 71.53
C SER A 188 -16.86 28.64 70.63
N TYR A 189 -15.78 28.98 69.94
CA TYR A 189 -15.73 30.15 69.07
C TYR A 189 -15.65 29.72 67.60
N SER A 190 -14.66 28.90 67.25
CA SER A 190 -14.52 28.36 65.89
C SER A 190 -13.79 27.01 65.89
N ARG A 191 -13.92 26.29 64.78
CA ARG A 191 -13.06 25.16 64.45
C ARG A 191 -12.42 25.41 63.10
N ASP A 192 -11.12 25.14 63.03
CA ASP A 192 -10.33 25.27 61.82
C ASP A 192 -9.65 23.94 61.52
N THR A 193 -9.81 23.45 60.30
CA THR A 193 -9.02 22.34 59.77
C THR A 193 -7.92 22.93 58.89
N LYS A 194 -6.66 22.64 59.20
CA LYS A 194 -5.49 23.10 58.42
C LYS A 194 -4.49 21.97 58.26
N LEU A 195 -3.57 22.10 57.30
CA LEU A 195 -2.41 21.21 57.21
C LEU A 195 -1.69 21.11 58.55
N CYS A 196 -1.34 19.89 58.94
CA CYS A 196 -0.45 19.69 60.08
C CYS A 196 0.92 20.33 59.77
N TYR A 197 1.48 21.09 60.71
CA TYR A 197 2.74 21.81 60.50
C TYR A 197 3.89 20.81 60.26
N ARG A 198 4.55 20.91 59.09
CA ARG A 198 5.55 19.97 58.51
C ARG A 198 5.04 18.54 58.26
N SER A 199 4.32 18.38 57.14
CA SER A 199 3.99 17.13 56.46
C SER A 199 5.22 16.42 55.82
N GLY A 200 6.34 16.36 56.55
CA GLY A 200 7.63 15.87 56.06
C GLY A 200 8.12 14.63 56.80
N ASP A 201 8.20 14.74 58.12
CA ASP A 201 8.81 13.73 59.00
C ASP A 201 7.81 13.34 60.09
N ASP A 202 7.98 12.14 60.62
CA ASP A 202 7.19 11.49 61.68
C ASP A 202 7.35 12.19 63.05
N TYR A 203 7.27 13.52 63.07
CA TYR A 203 7.26 14.34 64.27
C TYR A 203 5.82 14.53 64.74
N ASP A 204 5.26 13.49 65.36
CA ASP A 204 4.05 13.57 66.20
C ASP A 204 4.31 14.32 67.53
N ARG A 205 5.02 15.46 67.48
CA ARG A 205 5.23 16.33 68.64
C ARG A 205 4.80 17.77 68.34
N PRO A 206 3.55 18.13 68.62
CA PRO A 206 3.17 19.53 68.63
C PRO A 206 3.85 20.23 69.82
N SER A 207 4.65 21.25 69.55
CA SER A 207 5.04 22.22 70.56
C SER A 207 3.79 22.94 71.06
N SER A 208 3.43 22.70 72.32
CA SER A 208 2.22 23.15 73.05
C SER A 208 0.88 22.60 72.51
N ARG A 209 0.21 21.75 73.31
CA ARG A 209 -1.13 21.19 73.02
C ARG A 209 -2.26 22.23 73.13
N VAL A 210 -1.98 23.31 73.84
CA VAL A 210 -2.90 24.41 74.11
C VAL A 210 -2.06 25.68 74.10
N SER A 211 -2.44 26.66 73.29
CA SER A 211 -1.90 28.02 73.37
C SER A 211 -3.01 28.99 73.71
N GLU A 212 -2.72 29.89 74.63
CA GLU A 212 -3.64 30.95 75.01
C GLU A 212 -3.09 32.28 74.55
N TYR A 213 -3.96 33.14 74.02
CA TYR A 213 -3.59 34.48 73.63
C TYR A 213 -4.73 35.44 73.96
N ARG A 214 -4.37 36.63 74.41
CA ARG A 214 -5.34 37.69 74.65
C ARG A 214 -5.54 38.49 73.38
N ARG A 215 -6.79 38.78 73.07
CA ARG A 215 -7.17 39.79 72.08
C ARG A 215 -8.37 40.53 72.62
N ASP A 216 -8.21 41.84 72.81
CA ASP A 216 -9.20 42.71 73.43
C ASP A 216 -9.57 42.25 74.86
N ASP A 217 -10.87 42.17 75.17
CA ASP A 217 -11.40 41.71 76.47
C ASP A 217 -11.58 40.18 76.55
N TRP A 218 -11.04 39.43 75.60
CA TRP A 218 -11.18 37.97 75.52
C TRP A 218 -9.82 37.27 75.62
N LEU A 219 -9.81 36.20 76.40
CA LEU A 219 -8.76 35.19 76.37
C LEU A 219 -9.20 34.07 75.41
N TYR A 220 -8.43 33.84 74.36
CA TYR A 220 -8.64 32.76 73.41
C TYR A 220 -7.72 31.60 73.75
N ARG A 221 -8.26 30.38 73.63
CA ARG A 221 -7.53 29.13 73.80
C ARG A 221 -7.63 28.32 72.53
N ARG A 222 -6.49 28.04 71.91
CA ARG A 222 -6.38 27.20 70.73
C ARG A 222 -5.95 25.80 71.17
N THR A 223 -6.84 24.83 71.00
CA THR A 223 -6.64 23.42 71.40
C THR A 223 -6.45 22.55 70.17
N TYR A 224 -5.34 21.81 70.13
CA TYR A 224 -5.10 20.82 69.09
C TYR A 224 -6.00 19.59 69.31
N LYS A 225 -6.81 19.21 68.31
CA LYS A 225 -7.74 18.08 68.39
C LYS A 225 -7.22 16.79 67.74
N GLY A 226 -6.06 16.84 67.10
CA GLY A 226 -5.49 15.67 66.41
C GLY A 226 -5.65 15.74 64.90
N VAL A 227 -5.21 14.66 64.25
CA VAL A 227 -5.39 14.45 62.82
C VAL A 227 -6.85 14.09 62.55
N SER A 228 -7.56 14.89 61.77
CA SER A 228 -8.97 14.68 61.43
C SER A 228 -9.16 13.88 60.15
N ARG A 229 -8.25 14.04 59.18
CA ARG A 229 -8.19 13.21 57.97
C ARG A 229 -6.76 13.06 57.46
N SER A 230 -6.54 12.02 56.67
CA SER A 230 -5.29 11.77 55.96
C SER A 230 -5.61 11.44 54.51
N ASP A 231 -5.07 12.23 53.61
CA ASP A 231 -5.27 12.06 52.17
C ASP A 231 -3.98 11.49 51.55
N TYR A 232 -4.14 10.55 50.62
CA TYR A 232 -3.06 9.85 49.94
C TYR A 232 -2.96 10.34 48.50
N TYR A 233 -1.74 10.63 48.08
CA TYR A 233 -1.43 11.09 46.74
C TYR A 233 -0.28 10.28 46.17
N SER A 234 -0.24 10.19 44.85
CA SER A 234 0.74 9.39 44.13
C SER A 234 1.41 10.23 43.04
N CYS A 235 2.59 9.79 42.61
CA CYS A 235 3.25 10.27 41.42
C CYS A 235 3.49 9.11 40.47
N ARG A 236 3.04 9.29 39.22
CA ARG A 236 3.37 8.40 38.10
C ARG A 236 4.42 9.03 37.21
N ARG A 237 5.45 8.27 36.82
CA ARG A 237 6.46 8.78 35.87
C ARG A 237 5.83 9.15 34.53
N GLY A 238 6.44 10.11 33.86
CA GLY A 238 6.16 10.37 32.46
C GLY A 238 6.52 9.17 31.59
N ILE A 239 5.76 9.00 30.51
CA ILE A 239 5.99 7.92 29.55
C ILE A 239 7.21 8.30 28.70
N ASP A 240 8.10 7.34 28.48
CA ASP A 240 9.22 7.53 27.55
C ASP A 240 8.69 7.57 26.12
N GLY A 241 9.27 8.44 25.31
CA GLY A 241 8.98 8.50 23.90
C GLY A 241 9.34 7.17 23.23
N GLU A 242 8.44 6.68 22.39
CA GLU A 242 8.71 5.52 21.55
C GLU A 242 9.84 5.81 20.56
N ASN A 243 10.60 4.79 20.20
CA ASN A 243 11.56 4.88 19.11
C ASN A 243 10.82 4.94 17.77
N GLY A 244 11.41 5.64 16.80
CA GLY A 244 10.94 5.60 15.42
C GLY A 244 11.19 4.24 14.77
N ASN A 245 10.69 4.08 13.55
CA ASN A 245 10.91 2.91 12.71
C ASN A 245 11.92 3.20 11.60
N ASP A 246 12.71 2.19 11.23
CA ASP A 246 13.59 2.29 10.08
C ASP A 246 12.75 2.39 8.80
N GLY A 247 13.27 3.14 7.82
CA GLY A 247 12.68 3.16 6.49
C GLY A 247 12.93 1.85 5.74
N ARG A 248 12.43 1.77 4.51
CA ARG A 248 12.67 0.63 3.60
C ARG A 248 13.70 0.97 2.54
N ASP A 249 14.51 -0.02 2.17
CA ASP A 249 15.43 0.10 1.04
C ASP A 249 14.64 0.24 -0.27
N GLY A 250 15.22 1.00 -1.20
CA GLY A 250 14.71 1.13 -2.55
C GLY A 250 14.87 -0.17 -3.34
N GLU A 251 13.87 -0.46 -4.17
CA GLU A 251 13.94 -1.58 -5.11
C GLU A 251 14.97 -1.31 -6.23
N MET A 252 15.64 -2.36 -6.70
CA MET A 252 16.49 -2.27 -7.90
C MET A 252 15.62 -2.14 -9.15
N GLY A 253 16.09 -1.34 -10.11
CA GLY A 253 15.50 -1.26 -11.44
C GLY A 253 15.70 -2.55 -12.22
N SER A 254 14.77 -2.82 -13.14
CA SER A 254 14.87 -3.98 -14.04
C SER A 254 15.71 -3.66 -15.28
N TYR A 255 16.25 -4.70 -15.91
CA TYR A 255 16.84 -4.59 -17.25
C TYR A 255 15.79 -4.17 -18.29
N GLY A 256 16.20 -3.36 -19.25
CA GLY A 256 15.40 -3.05 -20.42
C GLY A 256 15.28 -4.24 -21.38
N LYS A 257 14.24 -4.25 -22.21
CA LYS A 257 14.04 -5.29 -23.23
C LYS A 257 14.78 -4.93 -24.52
N VAL A 258 15.37 -5.95 -25.16
CA VAL A 258 15.99 -5.79 -26.47
C VAL A 258 15.18 -6.56 -27.50
N THR A 259 14.85 -5.88 -28.61
CA THR A 259 14.17 -6.44 -29.77
C THR A 259 15.11 -6.39 -30.96
N LEU A 260 15.34 -7.55 -31.59
CA LEU A 260 16.20 -7.70 -32.76
C LEU A 260 15.35 -7.84 -34.03
N VAL A 261 15.64 -7.02 -35.03
CA VAL A 261 14.92 -6.95 -36.31
C VAL A 261 15.95 -7.13 -37.45
N PRO A 262 16.00 -8.30 -38.12
CA PRO A 262 17.00 -8.63 -39.13
C PRO A 262 16.69 -8.01 -40.50
N ARG A 263 16.23 -6.75 -40.50
CA ARG A 263 15.84 -5.94 -41.66
C ARG A 263 15.71 -4.47 -41.21
N LEU A 264 15.56 -3.54 -42.16
CA LEU A 264 15.52 -2.10 -41.86
C LEU A 264 14.10 -1.56 -41.57
N ASP A 265 13.08 -2.35 -41.84
CA ASP A 265 11.68 -2.01 -41.65
C ASP A 265 10.88 -3.19 -41.06
N ILE A 266 9.79 -2.89 -40.36
CA ILE A 266 8.82 -3.89 -39.91
C ILE A 266 7.57 -3.71 -40.78
N PRO A 267 7.21 -4.70 -41.62
CA PRO A 267 6.00 -4.60 -42.42
C PRO A 267 4.77 -4.38 -41.55
N ALA A 268 3.90 -3.46 -41.96
CA ALA A 268 2.63 -3.22 -41.30
C ALA A 268 1.76 -4.49 -41.36
N GLU A 269 1.29 -4.96 -40.21
CA GLU A 269 0.44 -6.15 -40.17
C GLU A 269 -0.95 -5.86 -40.75
N VAL A 270 -1.45 -6.80 -41.53
CA VAL A 270 -2.85 -6.88 -41.98
C VAL A 270 -3.36 -8.22 -41.49
N ILE A 271 -3.86 -8.25 -40.26
CA ILE A 271 -4.15 -9.50 -39.55
C ILE A 271 -5.57 -10.00 -39.74
N SER A 272 -6.48 -9.19 -40.29
CA SER A 272 -7.86 -9.60 -40.50
C SER A 272 -8.48 -8.83 -41.65
N ASP A 273 -9.45 -9.46 -42.28
CA ASP A 273 -10.35 -8.86 -43.27
C ASP A 273 -11.77 -9.37 -43.00
N ARG A 274 -12.76 -8.52 -43.26
CA ARG A 274 -14.18 -8.86 -43.23
C ARG A 274 -14.90 -8.16 -44.36
N THR A 275 -15.66 -8.94 -45.13
CA THR A 275 -16.40 -8.46 -46.29
C THR A 275 -17.72 -9.25 -46.37
N PRO A 276 -18.83 -8.64 -46.84
CA PRO A 276 -20.06 -9.37 -47.14
C PRO A 276 -19.80 -10.56 -48.07
N LEU A 277 -20.45 -11.70 -47.82
CA LEU A 277 -20.27 -12.95 -48.57
C LEU A 277 -20.35 -12.71 -50.08
N ALA A 278 -21.32 -11.94 -50.56
CA ALA A 278 -21.47 -11.65 -51.99
C ALA A 278 -20.23 -11.01 -52.64
N ASP A 279 -19.52 -10.15 -51.90
CA ASP A 279 -18.33 -9.43 -52.39
C ASP A 279 -17.03 -10.19 -52.12
N ALA A 280 -17.06 -11.15 -51.19
CA ALA A 280 -15.90 -11.95 -50.79
C ALA A 280 -15.65 -13.15 -51.73
N ILE A 281 -16.69 -13.69 -52.39
CA ILE A 281 -16.54 -14.83 -53.30
C ILE A 281 -15.65 -14.46 -54.48
N GLY A 282 -14.66 -15.32 -54.76
CA GLY A 282 -13.71 -15.14 -55.85
C GLY A 282 -12.63 -14.09 -55.60
N LYS A 283 -12.71 -13.31 -54.52
CA LYS A 283 -11.74 -12.28 -54.18
C LYS A 283 -10.52 -12.88 -53.47
N LYS A 284 -9.32 -12.66 -54.02
CA LYS A 284 -8.05 -12.98 -53.35
C LYS A 284 -7.76 -11.92 -52.29
N VAL A 285 -7.64 -12.37 -51.04
CA VAL A 285 -7.31 -11.51 -49.89
C VAL A 285 -5.91 -11.86 -49.39
N GLY A 286 -5.12 -10.83 -49.08
CA GLY A 286 -3.78 -10.97 -48.51
C GLY A 286 -3.74 -10.51 -47.06
N LEU A 287 -3.19 -11.34 -46.18
CA LEU A 287 -2.90 -11.02 -44.78
C LEU A 287 -1.39 -10.98 -44.58
N ILE A 288 -0.95 -10.09 -43.69
CA ILE A 288 0.46 -9.90 -43.33
C ILE A 288 0.57 -10.05 -41.81
N LYS A 289 1.41 -10.99 -41.35
CA LYS A 289 1.63 -11.25 -39.92
C LYS A 289 3.12 -11.35 -39.61
N ASN A 290 3.59 -10.56 -38.65
CA ASN A 290 4.95 -10.64 -38.13
C ASN A 290 5.03 -11.76 -37.09
N ILE A 291 6.06 -12.61 -37.22
CA ILE A 291 6.31 -13.75 -36.33
C ILE A 291 7.42 -13.34 -35.37
N TRP A 292 7.01 -12.92 -34.17
CA TRP A 292 7.91 -12.57 -33.07
C TRP A 292 8.16 -13.79 -32.19
N VAL A 293 9.42 -14.01 -31.80
CA VAL A 293 9.82 -15.11 -30.93
C VAL A 293 10.72 -14.61 -29.81
N GLU A 294 10.62 -15.23 -28.64
CA GLU A 294 11.53 -15.00 -27.52
C GLU A 294 12.73 -15.94 -27.62
N ARG A 295 13.93 -15.39 -27.45
CA ARG A 295 15.20 -16.14 -27.51
C ARG A 295 16.10 -15.77 -26.34
N ASN A 296 17.08 -16.63 -26.09
CA ASN A 296 18.14 -16.44 -25.09
C ASN A 296 19.50 -16.31 -25.79
N GLY A 297 20.53 -15.88 -25.07
CA GLY A 297 21.88 -15.73 -25.60
C GLY A 297 22.19 -14.36 -26.22
N LEU A 298 21.44 -13.30 -25.89
CA LEU A 298 21.68 -11.97 -26.45
C LEU A 298 23.12 -11.49 -26.25
N ALA A 299 23.67 -11.72 -25.06
CA ALA A 299 25.03 -11.29 -24.71
C ALA A 299 26.11 -11.91 -25.63
N LYS A 300 25.84 -13.06 -26.25
CA LYS A 300 26.75 -13.72 -27.21
C LYS A 300 26.65 -13.15 -28.61
N LEU A 301 25.53 -12.48 -28.94
CA LEU A 301 25.32 -11.84 -30.23
C LEU A 301 25.90 -10.42 -30.27
N LEU A 302 25.89 -9.74 -29.13
CA LEU A 302 26.40 -8.38 -28.98
C LEU A 302 27.91 -8.37 -28.69
N ARG A 303 28.49 -7.16 -28.61
CA ARG A 303 29.85 -6.96 -28.11
C ARG A 303 29.97 -7.48 -26.67
N ALA A 304 31.08 -8.13 -26.35
CA ALA A 304 31.33 -8.77 -25.05
C ALA A 304 31.24 -7.83 -23.83
N SER A 305 31.39 -6.53 -24.02
CA SER A 305 31.23 -5.50 -22.96
C SER A 305 29.77 -5.10 -22.69
N SER A 306 28.80 -5.67 -23.40
CA SER A 306 27.37 -5.35 -23.21
C SER A 306 26.86 -5.82 -21.85
N ASP A 307 25.98 -5.02 -21.25
CA ASP A 307 25.29 -5.31 -20.00
C ASP A 307 23.79 -5.30 -20.28
N VAL A 308 23.27 -6.47 -20.64
CA VAL A 308 21.89 -6.68 -21.10
C VAL A 308 21.30 -7.94 -20.48
N SER A 309 19.97 -8.02 -20.47
CA SER A 309 19.30 -9.30 -20.19
C SER A 309 19.68 -10.34 -21.26
N ASP A 310 19.85 -11.60 -20.86
CA ASP A 310 20.13 -12.67 -21.83
C ASP A 310 18.92 -12.96 -22.75
N ARG A 311 17.71 -12.60 -22.31
CA ARG A 311 16.45 -12.77 -23.04
C ARG A 311 16.21 -11.61 -24.00
N TYR A 312 15.75 -11.92 -25.21
CA TYR A 312 15.40 -10.91 -26.21
C TYR A 312 14.27 -11.36 -27.12
N THR A 313 13.55 -10.39 -27.67
CA THR A 313 12.51 -10.60 -28.69
C THR A 313 13.16 -10.52 -30.07
N TYR A 314 12.79 -11.41 -30.99
CA TYR A 314 13.35 -11.48 -32.34
C TYR A 314 12.25 -11.54 -33.39
N LEU A 315 12.34 -10.72 -34.43
CA LEU A 315 11.49 -10.86 -35.62
C LEU A 315 12.03 -12.01 -36.47
N LYS A 316 11.44 -13.19 -36.32
CA LYS A 316 11.83 -14.39 -37.06
C LYS A 316 11.49 -14.27 -38.53
N ASP A 317 10.26 -13.89 -38.83
CA ASP A 317 9.77 -13.78 -40.21
C ASP A 317 8.53 -12.87 -40.29
N THR A 318 8.10 -12.55 -41.51
CA THR A 318 6.80 -11.94 -41.80
C THR A 318 6.06 -12.83 -42.79
N ALA A 319 5.05 -13.53 -42.30
CA ALA A 319 4.20 -14.35 -43.12
C ALA A 319 3.28 -13.49 -44.00
N ARG A 320 3.25 -13.82 -45.29
CA ARG A 320 2.30 -13.29 -46.26
C ARG A 320 1.35 -14.42 -46.65
N LEU A 321 0.14 -14.37 -46.11
CA LEU A 321 -0.86 -15.41 -46.23
C LEU A 321 -1.92 -14.95 -47.24
N PHE A 322 -2.31 -15.81 -48.16
CA PHE A 322 -3.38 -15.49 -49.11
C PHE A 322 -4.51 -16.50 -49.00
N TYR A 323 -5.74 -16.00 -49.03
CA TYR A 323 -6.92 -16.85 -49.08
C TYR A 323 -7.98 -16.34 -50.06
N ARG A 324 -8.89 -17.21 -50.45
CA ARG A 324 -10.07 -16.90 -51.26
C ARG A 324 -11.23 -17.83 -50.90
N PHE A 325 -12.44 -17.29 -50.90
CA PHE A 325 -13.65 -18.09 -50.79
C PHE A 325 -14.20 -18.42 -52.18
N ASP A 326 -14.47 -19.70 -52.43
CA ASP A 326 -15.12 -20.18 -53.66
C ASP A 326 -16.50 -20.75 -53.30
N TRP A 327 -17.53 -20.34 -54.04
CA TRP A 327 -18.88 -20.84 -53.86
C TRP A 327 -19.14 -22.04 -54.76
N VAL A 328 -19.48 -23.19 -54.16
CA VAL A 328 -19.71 -24.44 -54.89
C VAL A 328 -21.07 -25.06 -54.53
N ALA A 329 -21.84 -24.43 -53.64
CA ALA A 329 -23.15 -24.91 -53.26
C ALA A 329 -24.17 -24.77 -54.41
N PRO A 330 -25.17 -25.66 -54.51
CA PRO A 330 -26.19 -25.60 -55.56
C PRO A 330 -27.05 -24.33 -55.52
N GLU A 331 -27.41 -23.88 -54.32
CA GLU A 331 -28.15 -22.63 -54.12
C GLU A 331 -27.20 -21.45 -53.99
N THR A 332 -27.60 -20.28 -54.51
CA THR A 332 -26.79 -19.06 -54.44
C THR A 332 -26.84 -18.42 -53.04
N PRO A 333 -25.83 -17.60 -52.65
CA PRO A 333 -25.88 -16.85 -51.39
C PRO A 333 -27.14 -16.00 -51.23
N LYS A 334 -27.62 -15.41 -52.33
CA LYS A 334 -28.82 -14.56 -52.35
C LYS A 334 -30.10 -15.35 -52.12
N THR A 335 -30.24 -16.53 -52.74
CA THR A 335 -31.42 -17.40 -52.53
C THR A 335 -31.47 -17.93 -51.10
N LEU A 336 -30.31 -18.14 -50.49
CA LEU A 336 -30.19 -18.57 -49.10
C LEU A 336 -30.35 -17.43 -48.08
N GLY A 337 -30.39 -16.16 -48.52
CA GLY A 337 -30.51 -14.99 -47.64
C GLY A 337 -29.27 -14.69 -46.81
N ILE A 338 -28.08 -15.07 -47.28
CA ILE A 338 -26.79 -14.94 -46.58
C ILE A 338 -25.79 -14.06 -47.33
N ASP A 339 -26.20 -13.43 -48.42
CA ASP A 339 -25.38 -12.57 -49.28
C ASP A 339 -24.70 -11.41 -48.52
N ARG A 340 -25.36 -10.92 -47.46
CA ARG A 340 -24.86 -9.82 -46.61
C ARG A 340 -24.12 -10.27 -45.36
N VAL A 341 -24.00 -11.58 -45.13
CA VAL A 341 -23.32 -12.09 -43.94
C VAL A 341 -21.83 -11.82 -44.08
N GLU A 342 -21.24 -11.17 -43.08
CA GLU A 342 -19.81 -10.90 -43.08
C GLU A 342 -19.03 -12.21 -42.91
N ILE A 343 -18.10 -12.42 -43.82
CA ILE A 343 -17.12 -13.50 -43.73
C ILE A 343 -15.72 -12.93 -43.88
N GLY A 344 -14.73 -13.71 -43.47
CA GLY A 344 -13.34 -13.26 -43.54
C GLY A 344 -12.39 -14.24 -42.92
N ALA A 345 -11.23 -13.73 -42.51
CA ALA A 345 -10.25 -14.53 -41.80
C ALA A 345 -9.40 -13.66 -40.86
N ILE A 346 -8.74 -14.32 -39.92
CA ILE A 346 -7.72 -13.75 -39.04
C ILE A 346 -6.42 -14.53 -39.24
N ALA A 347 -5.29 -13.84 -39.34
CA ALA A 347 -3.96 -14.42 -39.27
C ALA A 347 -3.49 -14.48 -37.81
N ASN A 348 -3.22 -15.69 -37.32
CA ASN A 348 -2.66 -15.94 -35.99
C ASN A 348 -1.26 -16.56 -36.11
N VAL A 349 -0.52 -16.59 -34.99
CA VAL A 349 0.76 -17.30 -34.90
C VAL A 349 0.60 -18.45 -33.91
N ARG A 350 0.92 -19.66 -34.35
CA ARG A 350 0.93 -20.88 -33.53
C ARG A 350 2.22 -21.65 -33.81
N ASN A 351 2.91 -22.07 -32.76
CA ASN A 351 4.18 -22.80 -32.87
C ASN A 351 5.20 -22.10 -33.80
N GLU A 352 5.30 -20.77 -33.70
CA GLU A 352 6.17 -19.93 -34.54
C GLU A 352 5.90 -19.99 -36.06
N ALA A 353 4.70 -20.45 -36.46
CA ALA A 353 4.20 -20.41 -37.83
C ALA A 353 2.91 -19.59 -37.87
N ALA A 354 2.68 -18.89 -38.98
CA ALA A 354 1.43 -18.15 -39.15
C ALA A 354 0.35 -19.05 -39.75
N GLU A 355 -0.86 -18.98 -39.19
CA GLU A 355 -2.02 -19.78 -39.60
C GLU A 355 -3.22 -18.87 -39.88
N ILE A 356 -4.06 -19.28 -40.85
CA ILE A 356 -5.31 -18.58 -41.17
C ILE A 356 -6.45 -19.23 -40.39
N GLN A 357 -7.14 -18.43 -39.58
CA GLN A 357 -8.40 -18.82 -38.94
C GLN A 357 -9.56 -18.16 -39.70
N TYR A 358 -10.37 -18.97 -40.36
CA TYR A 358 -11.53 -18.47 -41.10
C TYR A 358 -12.66 -18.05 -40.17
N GLN A 359 -13.27 -16.90 -40.49
CA GLN A 359 -14.44 -16.36 -39.83
C GLN A 359 -15.63 -16.61 -40.74
N LEU A 360 -16.21 -17.80 -40.62
CA LEU A 360 -17.43 -18.20 -41.31
C LEU A 360 -18.54 -18.45 -40.27
N PRO A 361 -19.79 -18.08 -40.57
CA PRO A 361 -20.94 -18.48 -39.76
C PRO A 361 -20.98 -20.00 -39.60
N GLY A 362 -21.34 -20.47 -38.41
CA GLY A 362 -21.48 -21.91 -38.13
C GLY A 362 -22.58 -22.61 -38.95
N THR A 363 -23.38 -21.85 -39.69
CA THR A 363 -24.40 -22.36 -40.61
C THR A 363 -23.88 -22.59 -42.03
N LEU A 364 -22.61 -22.32 -42.31
CA LEU A 364 -21.96 -22.61 -43.58
C LEU A 364 -21.11 -23.88 -43.49
N GLU A 365 -21.27 -24.75 -44.47
CA GLU A 365 -20.45 -25.94 -44.66
C GLU A 365 -19.31 -25.61 -45.62
N TYR A 366 -18.08 -25.93 -45.24
CA TYR A 366 -16.91 -25.60 -46.04
C TYR A 366 -15.80 -26.65 -45.95
N GLN A 367 -14.96 -26.65 -46.99
CA GLN A 367 -13.73 -27.44 -47.06
C GLN A 367 -12.57 -26.52 -47.39
N VAL A 368 -11.48 -26.64 -46.62
CA VAL A 368 -10.24 -25.89 -46.86
C VAL A 368 -9.33 -26.74 -47.72
N LEU A 369 -8.99 -26.25 -48.90
CA LEU A 369 -7.99 -26.88 -49.75
C LEU A 369 -6.59 -26.38 -49.34
N PRO A 370 -5.58 -27.27 -49.30
CA PRO A 370 -4.23 -26.88 -48.97
C PRO A 370 -3.72 -25.84 -49.97
N ALA A 371 -2.84 -24.96 -49.50
CA ALA A 371 -2.23 -23.95 -50.35
C ALA A 371 -1.45 -24.63 -51.48
N ASN A 372 -1.71 -24.24 -52.73
CA ASN A 372 -0.86 -24.64 -53.85
C ASN A 372 0.50 -23.94 -53.72
N SER A 373 1.59 -24.69 -53.89
CA SER A 373 2.97 -24.25 -53.66
C SER A 373 3.42 -23.07 -54.54
N ALA A 374 2.74 -22.85 -55.67
CA ALA A 374 3.07 -21.78 -56.62
C ALA A 374 2.58 -20.38 -56.18
N ASP A 375 1.43 -20.30 -55.51
CA ASP A 375 0.74 -19.01 -55.24
C ASP A 375 0.49 -18.73 -53.75
N ASN A 376 0.85 -19.65 -52.86
CA ASN A 376 0.58 -19.60 -51.42
C ASN A 376 -0.87 -19.19 -51.08
N LEU A 377 -1.82 -19.66 -51.89
CA LEU A 377 -3.25 -19.33 -51.82
C LEU A 377 -4.03 -20.51 -51.24
N GLN A 378 -4.64 -20.32 -50.07
CA GLN A 378 -5.58 -21.28 -49.50
C GLN A 378 -7.00 -21.00 -50.03
N VAL A 379 -7.63 -22.01 -50.62
CA VAL A 379 -8.98 -21.88 -51.17
C VAL A 379 -9.96 -22.52 -50.19
N VAL A 380 -10.94 -21.75 -49.75
CA VAL A 380 -12.03 -22.24 -48.92
C VAL A 380 -13.27 -22.42 -49.78
N LYS A 381 -13.61 -23.68 -50.06
CA LYS A 381 -14.80 -24.04 -50.84
C LYS A 381 -15.99 -24.11 -49.91
N ILE A 382 -16.96 -23.22 -50.10
CA ILE A 382 -18.25 -23.26 -49.40
C ILE A 382 -19.17 -24.19 -50.20
N THR A 383 -19.50 -25.33 -49.61
CA THR A 383 -20.22 -26.43 -50.27
C THR A 383 -21.72 -26.43 -49.97
N GLY A 384 -22.13 -25.70 -48.94
CA GLY A 384 -23.51 -25.63 -48.51
C GLY A 384 -23.70 -24.65 -47.36
N GLY A 385 -24.94 -24.48 -46.94
CA GLY A 385 -25.28 -23.71 -45.76
C GLY A 385 -26.70 -23.18 -45.79
N PHE A 386 -27.08 -22.48 -44.73
CA PHE A 386 -28.40 -21.87 -44.59
C PHE A 386 -28.33 -20.55 -43.82
N ALA A 387 -29.33 -19.69 -44.01
CA ALA A 387 -29.47 -18.47 -43.23
C ALA A 387 -29.62 -18.79 -41.73
N PRO A 388 -28.84 -18.13 -40.85
CA PRO A 388 -28.95 -18.28 -39.40
C PRO A 388 -30.38 -18.06 -38.89
N ASP A 389 -31.09 -17.09 -39.48
CA ASP A 389 -32.46 -16.71 -39.09
C ASP A 389 -33.51 -17.76 -39.45
N ARG A 390 -33.16 -18.76 -40.27
CA ARG A 390 -34.06 -19.88 -40.65
C ARG A 390 -33.99 -21.04 -39.66
N VAL A 391 -33.11 -21.00 -38.67
CA VAL A 391 -32.98 -22.06 -37.65
C VAL A 391 -33.97 -21.82 -36.52
N LYS A 392 -35.08 -22.57 -36.51
CA LYS A 392 -36.02 -22.58 -35.38
C LYS A 392 -35.62 -23.54 -34.25
N SER A 393 -34.90 -24.61 -34.59
CA SER A 393 -34.35 -25.62 -33.67
C SER A 393 -33.31 -26.46 -34.41
N PHE A 394 -32.30 -27.00 -33.71
CA PHE A 394 -31.38 -28.00 -34.26
C PHE A 394 -31.40 -29.26 -33.41
N GLN A 395 -31.16 -30.42 -34.04
CA GLN A 395 -31.03 -31.70 -33.37
C GLN A 395 -29.66 -32.28 -33.74
N VAL A 396 -28.74 -32.34 -32.78
CA VAL A 396 -27.40 -32.88 -33.01
C VAL A 396 -27.51 -34.39 -33.10
N GLN A 397 -27.32 -34.95 -34.31
CA GLN A 397 -27.40 -36.40 -34.53
C GLN A 397 -26.10 -37.13 -34.18
N SER A 398 -24.94 -36.52 -34.41
CA SER A 398 -23.64 -37.06 -34.02
C SER A 398 -22.57 -35.98 -34.05
N ILE A 399 -21.50 -36.17 -33.26
CA ILE A 399 -20.30 -35.33 -33.28
C ILE A 399 -19.15 -36.22 -33.73
N SER A 400 -18.57 -35.89 -34.88
CA SER A 400 -17.41 -36.61 -35.43
C SER A 400 -16.18 -35.70 -35.31
N ALA A 401 -15.27 -36.02 -34.40
CA ALA A 401 -13.98 -35.34 -34.29
C ALA A 401 -12.95 -36.06 -35.18
N TYR A 402 -12.49 -35.39 -36.24
CA TYR A 402 -11.31 -35.83 -36.98
C TYR A 402 -10.06 -35.20 -36.37
N PHE A 403 -9.25 -36.02 -35.70
CA PHE A 403 -7.88 -35.67 -35.34
C PHE A 403 -6.96 -36.01 -36.52
N SER A 404 -6.44 -35.00 -37.23
CA SER A 404 -5.28 -35.19 -38.10
C SER A 404 -4.02 -35.24 -37.23
N ARG A 405 -3.27 -36.34 -37.32
CA ARG A 405 -1.95 -36.51 -36.67
C ARG A 405 -0.90 -35.58 -37.25
#